data_AF-A0A838RBW7-F1
#
_entry.id   AF-A0A838RBW7-F1
#
_cell.length_a   1.000
_cell.length_b   1.000
_cell.length_c   1.000
_cell.angle_alpha   90.00
_cell.angle_beta   90.00
_cell.angle_gamma   90.00
#
_symmetry.space_group_name_H-M   'P 1'
#
loop_
_entity.id
_entity.type
_entity.pdbx_description
1 polymer ?
#
loop_
_entity_poly.entity_id
_entity_poly.type
_entity_poly.pdbx_seq_one_letter_code
_entity_poly.pdbx_strand_id
1 'polypeptide(L)'
;TLVHKGNIMKFTEGGFRDWGYALAREEYGATELDGGPWLRLPGGVVIKDVIADAFLQQILTRPKEYGVIATMNLNGDYISDALAAQVGGIGIAPGANINYLTGHAIFEATHGTAPKYAGQDKVNPGSLILSGEMMFRYLGWHEAADLIVASLEKTIAQKRVTYDFERLMSGATLLKTSEFGQAMVENMTASDKGQVTSDK
;
A
#
# COMPACT_ATOMS: atom_id res chain seq x y z
N THR A 1 -7.05 -9.71 -6.29
CA THR A 1 -7.78 -10.67 -5.44
C THR A 1 -9.00 -10.02 -4.84
N LEU A 2 -10.17 -10.64 -4.99
CA LEU A 2 -11.43 -10.23 -4.35
C LEU A 2 -11.52 -10.90 -2.97
N VAL A 3 -11.43 -10.14 -1.89
CA VAL A 3 -11.56 -10.67 -0.53
C VAL A 3 -12.99 -10.47 -0.05
N HIS A 4 -13.62 -11.55 0.42
CA HIS A 4 -15.03 -11.49 0.79
C HIS A 4 -15.42 -12.60 1.78
N LYS A 5 -16.56 -12.51 2.46
CA LYS A 5 -17.15 -13.56 3.30
C LYS A 5 -18.44 -14.13 2.70
N GLY A 6 -18.43 -14.33 1.37
CA GLY A 6 -19.62 -14.70 0.59
C GLY A 6 -20.16 -16.11 0.81
N ASN A 7 -19.40 -16.99 1.47
CA ASN A 7 -19.91 -18.31 1.89
C ASN A 7 -20.99 -18.19 2.99
N ILE A 8 -20.92 -17.14 3.82
CA ILE A 8 -21.90 -16.84 4.87
C ILE A 8 -22.85 -15.72 4.41
N MET A 9 -22.29 -14.58 4.02
CA MET A 9 -23.03 -13.38 3.62
C MET A 9 -23.29 -13.38 2.10
N LYS A 10 -24.09 -14.34 1.65
CA LYS A 10 -24.27 -14.67 0.22
C LYS A 10 -24.72 -13.49 -0.64
N PHE A 11 -25.64 -12.68 -0.14
CA PHE A 11 -26.28 -11.62 -0.94
C PHE A 11 -25.59 -10.26 -0.85
N THR A 12 -24.59 -10.09 0.02
CA THR A 12 -23.80 -8.86 0.13
C THR A 12 -22.37 -9.12 -0.34
N GLU A 13 -21.60 -9.86 0.46
CA GLU A 13 -20.21 -10.20 0.16
C GLU A 13 -20.08 -11.25 -0.96
N GLY A 14 -21.04 -12.16 -1.09
CA GLY A 14 -21.12 -13.04 -2.25
C GLY A 14 -21.45 -12.26 -3.52
N GLY A 15 -22.39 -11.32 -3.43
CA GLY A 15 -22.71 -10.38 -4.52
C GLY A 15 -21.49 -9.56 -4.95
N PHE A 16 -20.72 -9.01 -4.01
CA PHE A 16 -19.46 -8.29 -4.30
C PHE A 16 -18.50 -9.13 -5.15
N ARG A 17 -18.27 -10.40 -4.77
CA ARG A 17 -17.44 -11.32 -5.55
C ARG A 17 -18.01 -11.51 -6.96
N ASP A 18 -19.30 -11.82 -7.05
CA ASP A 18 -19.94 -12.17 -8.31
C ASP A 18 -19.95 -10.99 -9.28
N TRP A 19 -20.26 -9.78 -8.81
CA TRP A 19 -20.18 -8.54 -9.59
C TRP A 19 -18.75 -8.21 -10.00
N GLY A 20 -17.75 -8.44 -9.14
CA GLY A 20 -16.34 -8.24 -9.49
C GLY A 20 -15.89 -9.15 -10.63
N TYR A 21 -16.30 -10.42 -10.62
CA TYR A 21 -16.04 -11.34 -11.74
C TYR A 21 -16.83 -10.98 -13.00
N ALA A 22 -18.09 -10.55 -12.88
CA ALA A 22 -18.89 -10.09 -14.02
C ALA A 22 -18.22 -8.89 -14.71
N LEU A 23 -17.85 -7.86 -13.93
CA LEU A 23 -17.14 -6.68 -14.42
C LEU A 23 -15.86 -7.05 -15.18
N ALA A 24 -15.05 -7.97 -14.64
CA ALA A 24 -13.83 -8.41 -15.29
C ALA A 24 -14.10 -9.04 -16.67
N ARG A 25 -15.18 -9.82 -16.83
CA ARG A 25 -15.57 -10.40 -18.12
C ARG A 25 -16.10 -9.35 -19.08
N GLU A 26 -17.05 -8.54 -18.61
CA GLU A 26 -17.84 -7.62 -19.43
C GLU A 26 -17.02 -6.44 -19.93
N GLU A 27 -16.20 -5.84 -19.06
CA GLU A 27 -15.48 -4.59 -19.38
C GLU A 27 -14.01 -4.82 -19.73
N TYR A 28 -13.40 -5.91 -19.24
CA TYR A 28 -11.96 -6.16 -19.36
C TYR A 28 -11.60 -7.43 -20.15
N GLY A 29 -12.59 -8.12 -20.73
CA GLY A 29 -12.37 -9.29 -21.60
C GLY A 29 -11.71 -10.47 -20.88
N ALA A 30 -11.94 -10.62 -19.57
CA ALA A 30 -11.37 -11.69 -18.79
C ALA A 30 -11.90 -13.07 -19.21
N THR A 31 -11.00 -14.04 -19.36
CA THR A 31 -11.36 -15.44 -19.67
C THR A 31 -11.05 -16.36 -18.50
N GLU A 32 -11.69 -17.52 -18.45
CA GLU A 32 -11.43 -18.52 -17.42
C GLU A 32 -9.96 -18.96 -17.42
N LEU A 33 -9.40 -19.10 -16.21
CA LEU A 33 -8.06 -19.58 -15.98
C LEU A 33 -8.11 -21.08 -15.68
N ASP A 34 -7.48 -21.88 -16.53
CA ASP A 34 -7.31 -23.33 -16.35
C ASP A 34 -8.62 -24.11 -16.10
N GLY A 35 -9.74 -23.61 -16.64
CA GLY A 35 -11.09 -24.19 -16.44
C GLY A 35 -11.66 -24.03 -15.03
N GLY A 36 -11.01 -23.23 -14.18
CA GLY A 36 -11.45 -22.89 -12.84
C GLY A 36 -12.27 -21.60 -12.76
N PRO A 37 -12.75 -21.23 -11.56
CA PRO A 37 -13.56 -20.04 -11.36
C PRO A 37 -12.78 -18.73 -11.49
N TRP A 38 -11.45 -18.79 -11.43
CA TRP A 38 -10.58 -17.63 -11.55
C TRP A 38 -10.49 -17.19 -13.01
N LEU A 39 -10.20 -15.91 -13.21
CA LEU A 39 -10.08 -15.33 -14.54
C LEU A 39 -8.67 -14.81 -14.79
N ARG A 40 -8.31 -14.71 -16.07
CA ARG A 40 -7.11 -14.05 -16.56
C ARG A 40 -7.51 -12.91 -17.50
N LEU A 41 -7.03 -11.71 -17.22
CA LEU A 41 -7.15 -10.58 -18.13
C LEU A 41 -6.22 -10.75 -19.34
N PRO A 42 -6.51 -10.12 -20.49
CA PRO A 42 -5.61 -10.14 -21.65
C PRO A 42 -4.17 -9.69 -21.35
N GLY A 43 -4.00 -8.81 -20.37
CA GLY A 43 -2.68 -8.36 -19.88
C GLY A 43 -1.98 -9.31 -18.90
N GLY A 44 -2.51 -10.52 -18.67
CA GLY A 44 -1.91 -11.55 -17.81
C GLY A 44 -2.26 -11.45 -16.32
N VAL A 45 -2.93 -10.38 -15.87
CA VAL A 45 -3.38 -10.23 -14.48
C VAL A 45 -4.42 -11.30 -14.13
N VAL A 46 -4.22 -11.99 -13.01
CA VAL A 46 -5.14 -13.01 -12.50
C VAL A 46 -6.16 -12.37 -11.55
N ILE A 47 -7.43 -12.58 -11.85
CA ILE A 47 -8.55 -12.24 -10.97
C ILE A 47 -8.95 -13.52 -10.24
N LYS A 48 -8.67 -13.54 -8.94
CA LYS A 48 -9.01 -14.62 -8.01
C LYS A 48 -9.76 -14.08 -6.80
N ASP A 49 -10.47 -14.95 -6.08
CA ASP A 49 -11.14 -14.64 -4.83
C ASP A 49 -10.64 -15.51 -3.66
N VAL A 50 -10.92 -15.03 -2.44
CA VAL A 50 -10.53 -15.69 -1.19
C VAL A 50 -11.46 -15.27 -0.07
N ILE A 51 -11.77 -16.21 0.83
CA ILE A 51 -12.60 -15.92 2.00
C ILE A 51 -11.83 -15.06 3.01
N ALA A 52 -12.45 -14.03 3.58
CA ALA A 52 -11.80 -13.00 4.41
C ALA A 52 -10.95 -13.54 5.57
N ASP A 53 -11.40 -14.57 6.29
CA ASP A 53 -10.63 -15.20 7.37
C ASP A 53 -9.46 -16.04 6.85
N ALA A 54 -9.64 -16.77 5.75
CA ALA A 54 -8.56 -17.47 5.07
C ALA A 54 -7.52 -16.47 4.53
N PHE A 55 -7.96 -15.31 4.05
CA PHE A 55 -7.07 -14.25 3.61
C PHE A 55 -6.22 -13.70 4.75
N LEU A 56 -6.81 -13.44 5.93
CA LEU A 56 -6.06 -13.03 7.13
C LEU A 56 -4.98 -14.06 7.54
N GLN A 57 -5.22 -15.35 7.32
CA GLN A 57 -4.19 -16.39 7.51
C GLN A 57 -3.14 -16.37 6.39
N GLN A 58 -3.55 -16.11 5.15
CA GLN A 58 -2.68 -16.17 3.98
C GLN A 58 -1.75 -14.95 3.86
N ILE A 59 -2.13 -13.78 4.36
CA ILE A 59 -1.20 -12.64 4.45
C ILE A 59 -0.03 -12.93 5.40
N LEU A 60 -0.22 -13.79 6.41
CA LEU A 60 0.85 -14.24 7.30
C LEU A 60 1.68 -15.37 6.69
N THR A 61 1.04 -16.33 6.02
CA THR A 61 1.68 -17.59 5.61
C THR A 61 2.20 -17.55 4.17
N ARG A 62 1.57 -16.77 3.29
CA ARG A 62 1.84 -16.72 1.84
C ARG A 62 1.68 -15.30 1.26
N PRO A 63 2.28 -14.25 1.86
CA PRO A 63 2.09 -12.86 1.41
C PRO A 63 2.48 -12.63 -0.06
N LYS A 64 3.47 -13.38 -0.57
CA LYS A 64 3.96 -13.27 -1.95
C LYS A 64 2.95 -13.67 -3.02
N GLU A 65 1.86 -14.35 -2.66
CA GLU A 65 0.82 -14.76 -3.62
C GLU A 65 -0.18 -13.64 -3.96
N TYR A 66 -0.05 -12.45 -3.34
CA TYR A 66 -1.00 -11.36 -3.46
C TYR A 66 -0.34 -10.10 -4.01
N GLY A 67 -0.99 -9.49 -5.00
CA GLY A 67 -0.65 -8.15 -5.52
C GLY A 67 -1.70 -7.14 -5.08
N VAL A 68 -2.71 -6.92 -5.93
CA VAL A 68 -3.82 -5.98 -5.64
C VAL A 68 -4.96 -6.68 -4.92
N ILE A 69 -5.48 -6.04 -3.86
CA ILE A 69 -6.63 -6.49 -3.08
C ILE A 69 -7.81 -5.54 -3.33
N ALA A 70 -8.97 -6.10 -3.62
CA ALA A 70 -10.25 -5.38 -3.63
C ALA A 70 -11.21 -6.08 -2.68
N THR A 71 -11.90 -5.31 -1.84
CA THR A 71 -12.72 -5.84 -0.76
C THR A 71 -13.80 -4.85 -0.34
N MET A 72 -14.74 -5.29 0.51
CA MET A 72 -15.76 -4.42 1.10
C MET A 72 -15.18 -3.54 2.22
N ASN A 73 -15.86 -2.43 2.52
CA ASN A 73 -15.40 -1.39 3.44
C ASN A 73 -14.83 -1.95 4.77
N LEU A 74 -15.63 -2.73 5.52
CA LEU A 74 -15.21 -3.30 6.80
C LEU A 74 -14.01 -4.26 6.68
N ASN A 75 -13.99 -5.11 5.66
CA ASN A 75 -12.87 -6.01 5.45
C ASN A 75 -11.61 -5.23 5.05
N GLY A 76 -11.77 -4.14 4.30
CA GLY A 76 -10.69 -3.23 3.92
C GLY A 76 -9.98 -2.66 5.13
N ASP A 77 -10.75 -2.08 6.06
CA ASP A 77 -10.27 -1.55 7.34
C ASP A 77 -9.43 -2.58 8.12
N TYR A 78 -9.97 -3.78 8.33
CA TYR A 78 -9.28 -4.83 9.10
C TYR A 78 -8.03 -5.35 8.40
N ILE A 79 -8.08 -5.50 7.07
CA ILE A 79 -6.97 -6.03 6.28
C ILE A 79 -5.84 -5.02 6.19
N SER A 80 -6.13 -3.76 5.91
CA SER A 80 -5.11 -2.73 5.76
C SER A 80 -4.33 -2.53 7.06
N ASP A 81 -5.02 -2.52 8.20
CA ASP A 81 -4.38 -2.41 9.51
C ASP A 81 -3.53 -3.64 9.84
N ALA A 82 -4.05 -4.84 9.57
CA ALA A 82 -3.30 -6.07 9.78
C ALA A 82 -2.02 -6.12 8.95
N LEU A 83 -2.08 -5.70 7.68
CA LEU A 83 -0.93 -5.63 6.77
C LEU A 83 0.08 -4.57 7.22
N ALA A 84 -0.39 -3.37 7.58
CA ALA A 84 0.47 -2.30 8.10
C ALA A 84 1.21 -2.73 9.37
N ALA A 85 0.54 -3.47 10.27
CA ALA A 85 1.16 -4.04 11.46
C ALA A 85 2.27 -5.05 11.12
N GLN A 86 2.04 -5.95 10.15
CA GLN A 86 2.99 -6.99 9.77
C GLN A 86 4.32 -6.43 9.24
N VAL A 87 4.25 -5.33 8.49
CA VAL A 87 5.45 -4.66 7.95
C VAL A 87 6.07 -3.66 8.92
N GLY A 88 5.56 -3.56 10.16
CA GLY A 88 5.99 -2.55 11.13
C GLY A 88 5.67 -1.12 10.71
N GLY A 89 4.71 -0.95 9.79
CA GLY A 89 4.43 0.29 9.07
C GLY A 89 3.23 1.07 9.57
N ILE A 90 2.63 0.74 10.73
CA ILE A 90 1.43 1.45 11.23
C ILE A 90 1.63 2.98 11.27
N GLY A 91 2.82 3.44 11.65
CA GLY A 91 3.14 4.88 11.69
C GLY A 91 3.43 5.53 10.33
N ILE A 92 3.63 4.73 9.28
CA ILE A 92 4.03 5.19 7.95
C ILE A 92 3.08 4.74 6.83
N ALA A 93 1.99 4.04 7.15
CA ALA A 93 1.04 3.56 6.16
C ALA A 93 0.43 4.74 5.39
N PRO A 94 0.56 4.82 4.06
CA PRO A 94 -0.05 5.89 3.28
C PRO A 94 -1.52 5.59 2.95
N GLY A 95 -2.25 6.61 2.53
CA GLY A 95 -3.67 6.51 2.24
C GLY A 95 -4.16 7.53 1.23
N ALA A 96 -5.17 7.14 0.46
CA ALA A 96 -5.84 8.01 -0.49
C ALA A 96 -7.32 7.64 -0.64
N ASN A 97 -8.17 8.65 -0.77
CA ASN A 97 -9.58 8.56 -1.14
C ASN A 97 -9.74 9.08 -2.56
N ILE A 98 -10.06 8.20 -3.52
CA ILE A 98 -10.03 8.52 -4.96
C ILE A 98 -11.40 8.28 -5.60
N ASN A 99 -11.90 9.27 -6.33
CA ASN A 99 -13.07 9.15 -7.18
C ASN A 99 -12.67 9.33 -8.66
N TYR A 100 -12.43 8.22 -9.35
CA TYR A 100 -12.01 8.22 -10.76
C TYR A 100 -13.07 8.77 -11.73
N LEU A 101 -14.36 8.79 -11.35
CA LEU A 101 -15.42 9.34 -12.22
C LEU A 101 -15.37 10.87 -12.26
N THR A 102 -15.09 11.49 -11.11
CA THR A 102 -14.99 12.96 -11.01
C THR A 102 -13.57 13.48 -11.18
N GLY A 103 -12.56 12.61 -11.06
CA GLY A 103 -11.14 12.96 -11.05
C GLY A 103 -10.64 13.53 -9.72
N HIS A 104 -11.50 13.73 -8.72
CA HIS A 104 -11.11 14.21 -7.39
C HIS A 104 -10.45 13.11 -6.57
N ALA A 105 -9.33 13.45 -5.92
CA ALA A 105 -8.60 12.58 -5.02
C ALA A 105 -8.08 13.38 -3.81
N ILE A 106 -8.12 12.76 -2.63
CA ILE A 106 -7.55 13.28 -1.39
C ILE A 106 -6.50 12.29 -0.90
N PHE A 107 -5.29 12.77 -0.64
CA PHE A 107 -4.17 11.98 -0.14
C PHE A 107 -3.86 12.45 1.27
N GLU A 108 -3.89 11.54 2.23
CA GLU A 108 -3.84 11.89 3.66
C GLU A 108 -3.04 10.87 4.46
N ALA A 109 -2.53 11.29 5.61
CA ALA A 109 -1.94 10.36 6.55
C ALA A 109 -3.04 9.47 7.15
N THR A 110 -2.77 8.17 7.31
CA THR A 110 -3.75 7.21 7.87
C THR A 110 -3.79 7.25 9.39
N HIS A 111 -2.72 7.74 10.02
CA HIS A 111 -2.66 7.83 11.48
C HIS A 111 -3.52 8.99 12.01
N GLY A 112 -4.01 8.87 13.24
CA GLY A 112 -4.72 9.94 13.93
C GLY A 112 -3.84 11.16 14.27
N THR A 113 -4.44 12.16 14.92
CA THR A 113 -3.82 13.47 15.20
C THR A 113 -2.68 13.46 16.22
N ALA A 114 -2.51 12.37 16.97
CA ALA A 114 -1.52 12.20 18.04
C ALA A 114 -1.28 13.48 18.90
N PRO A 115 -2.29 14.03 19.60
CA PRO A 115 -2.23 15.36 20.21
C PRO A 115 -1.05 15.57 21.18
N LYS A 116 -0.63 14.49 21.86
CA LYS A 116 0.50 14.48 22.79
C LYS A 116 1.86 14.81 22.16
N TYR A 117 1.98 14.80 20.83
CA TYR A 117 3.22 15.11 20.10
C TYR A 117 3.11 16.38 19.25
N ALA A 118 1.96 17.07 19.29
CA ALA A 118 1.75 18.29 18.51
C ALA A 118 2.79 19.36 18.88
N GLY A 119 3.43 19.95 17.86
CA GLY A 119 4.42 21.02 18.02
C GLY A 119 5.77 20.59 18.60
N GLN A 120 6.05 19.30 18.75
CA GLN A 120 7.28 18.81 19.40
C GLN A 120 8.39 18.42 18.43
N ASP A 121 8.17 18.51 17.12
CA ASP A 121 9.15 18.11 16.08
C ASP A 121 9.65 16.66 16.28
N LYS A 122 8.74 15.76 16.66
CA LYS A 122 9.06 14.38 17.08
C LYS A 122 8.45 13.29 16.22
N VAL A 123 7.29 13.53 15.62
CA VAL A 123 6.52 12.50 14.90
C VAL A 123 7.19 12.08 13.59
N ASN A 124 6.95 10.84 13.18
CA ASN A 124 7.37 10.35 11.88
C ASN A 124 6.48 10.96 10.79
N PRO A 125 7.04 11.70 9.80
CA PRO A 125 6.24 12.27 8.71
C PRO A 125 5.98 11.26 7.56
N GLY A 126 6.45 10.02 7.68
CA GLY A 126 6.48 9.02 6.61
C GLY A 126 5.11 8.73 5.99
N SER A 127 4.04 8.62 6.79
CA SER A 127 2.68 8.38 6.28
C SER A 127 2.24 9.50 5.33
N LEU A 128 2.41 10.76 5.73
CA LEU A 128 2.05 11.90 4.90
C LEU A 128 2.93 12.03 3.65
N ILE A 129 4.24 11.77 3.79
CA ILE A 129 5.18 11.79 2.66
C ILE A 129 4.83 10.72 1.63
N LEU A 130 4.53 9.50 2.07
CA LEU A 130 4.13 8.40 1.20
C LEU A 130 2.73 8.61 0.60
N SER A 131 1.80 9.28 1.30
CA SER A 131 0.56 9.74 0.67
C SER A 131 0.83 10.79 -0.41
N GLY A 132 1.84 11.65 -0.22
CA GLY A 132 2.35 12.55 -1.27
C GLY A 132 2.97 11.81 -2.46
N GLU A 133 3.68 10.70 -2.22
CA GLU A 133 4.16 9.80 -3.27
C GLU A 133 2.99 9.25 -4.11
N MET A 134 1.94 8.75 -3.44
CA MET A 134 0.74 8.27 -4.12
C MET A 134 0.08 9.37 -4.97
N MET A 135 0.09 10.61 -4.47
CA MET A 135 -0.40 11.78 -5.21
C MET A 135 0.41 12.02 -6.48
N PHE A 136 1.75 12.04 -6.40
CA PHE A 136 2.58 12.21 -7.59
C PHE A 136 2.37 11.08 -8.60
N ARG A 137 2.23 9.84 -8.12
CA ARG A 137 1.94 8.69 -8.98
C ARG A 137 0.58 8.82 -9.66
N TYR A 138 -0.44 9.29 -8.95
CA TYR A 138 -1.77 9.59 -9.50
C TYR A 138 -1.75 10.71 -10.56
N LEU A 139 -0.90 11.73 -10.37
CA LEU A 139 -0.68 12.81 -11.33
C LEU A 139 0.21 12.42 -12.54
N GLY A 140 0.71 11.17 -12.58
CA GLY A 140 1.61 10.68 -13.63
C GLY A 140 3.07 11.11 -13.48
N TRP A 141 3.44 11.71 -12.34
CA TRP A 141 4.81 12.17 -12.04
C TRP A 141 5.62 11.04 -11.39
N HIS A 142 5.84 9.96 -12.14
CA HIS A 142 6.47 8.74 -11.65
C HIS A 142 7.90 8.96 -11.14
N GLU A 143 8.70 9.80 -11.81
CA GLU A 143 10.08 10.08 -11.38
C GLU A 143 10.14 10.71 -9.97
N ALA A 144 9.22 11.63 -9.67
CA ALA A 144 9.14 12.26 -8.36
C ALA A 144 8.69 11.25 -7.29
N ALA A 145 7.72 10.40 -7.63
CA ALA A 145 7.24 9.34 -6.74
C ALA A 145 8.36 8.33 -6.41
N ASP A 146 9.08 7.86 -7.43
CA ASP A 146 10.17 6.90 -7.26
C ASP A 146 11.35 7.49 -6.46
N LEU A 147 11.64 8.79 -6.64
CA LEU A 147 12.65 9.50 -5.85
C LEU A 147 12.30 9.55 -4.36
N ILE A 148 11.02 9.77 -4.02
CA ILE A 148 10.55 9.77 -2.62
C ILE A 148 10.75 8.39 -1.99
N VAL A 149 10.36 7.32 -2.68
CA VAL A 149 10.52 5.94 -2.20
C VAL A 149 12.00 5.62 -1.98
N ALA A 150 12.84 5.84 -3.01
CA ALA A 150 14.27 5.56 -2.94
C ALA A 150 14.97 6.33 -1.80
N SER A 151 14.61 7.60 -1.61
CA SER A 151 15.10 8.44 -0.52
C SER A 151 14.69 7.91 0.86
N LEU A 152 13.43 7.50 1.02
CA LEU A 152 12.91 6.95 2.28
C LEU A 152 13.64 5.64 2.63
N GLU A 153 13.72 4.71 1.67
CA GLU A 153 14.42 3.44 1.84
C GLU A 153 15.88 3.65 2.24
N LYS A 154 16.60 4.53 1.53
CA LYS A 154 18.00 4.85 1.81
C LYS A 154 18.18 5.47 3.20
N THR A 155 17.30 6.38 3.60
CA THR A 155 17.33 7.03 4.93
C THR A 155 17.10 6.02 6.07
N ILE A 156 16.12 5.12 5.92
CA ILE A 156 15.85 4.06 6.89
C ILE A 156 17.00 3.05 6.93
N ALA A 157 17.58 2.67 5.78
CA ALA A 157 18.71 1.75 5.70
C ALA A 157 19.98 2.30 6.38
N GLN A 158 20.18 3.62 6.34
CA GLN A 158 21.22 4.33 7.11
C GLN A 158 20.93 4.39 8.61
N LYS A 159 19.80 3.85 9.07
CA LYS A 159 19.29 3.92 10.44
C LYS A 159 19.15 5.36 10.97
N ARG A 160 18.89 6.32 10.08
CA ARG A 160 18.61 7.72 10.41
C ARG A 160 17.10 7.89 10.49
N VAL A 161 16.50 7.76 11.67
CA VAL A 161 15.05 7.56 11.80
C VAL A 161 14.46 8.31 13.00
N THR A 162 13.14 8.50 13.00
CA THR A 162 12.39 9.06 14.13
C THR A 162 12.20 8.04 15.26
N TYR A 163 11.75 8.54 16.43
CA TYR A 163 11.69 7.77 17.69
C TYR A 163 10.90 6.45 17.63
N ASP A 164 9.94 6.36 16.72
CA ASP A 164 9.05 5.22 16.53
C ASP A 164 9.80 4.01 15.95
N PHE A 165 10.75 4.25 15.04
CA PHE A 165 11.68 3.25 14.52
C PHE A 165 12.93 3.09 15.38
N GLU A 166 13.50 4.18 15.89
CA GLU A 166 14.75 4.15 16.66
C GLU A 166 14.67 3.19 17.85
N ARG A 167 13.57 3.21 18.61
CA ARG A 167 13.32 2.30 19.74
C ARG A 167 13.27 0.80 19.36
N LEU A 168 13.15 0.48 18.07
CA LEU A 168 13.11 -0.89 17.53
C LEU A 168 14.41 -1.29 16.84
N MET A 169 15.37 -0.38 16.69
CA MET A 169 16.59 -0.56 15.89
C MET A 169 17.84 -0.39 16.74
N SER A 170 18.71 -1.41 16.80
CA SER A 170 20.01 -1.28 17.45
C SER A 170 20.95 -0.37 16.63
N GLY A 171 21.52 0.65 17.29
CA GLY A 171 22.50 1.57 16.71
C GLY A 171 21.89 2.57 15.71
N ALA A 172 20.61 2.91 15.85
CA ALA A 172 19.98 3.95 15.05
C ALA A 172 20.32 5.36 15.56
N THR A 173 20.37 6.32 14.63
CA THR A 173 20.49 7.74 14.94
C THR A 173 19.09 8.32 15.03
N LEU A 174 18.72 8.79 16.22
CA LEU A 174 17.46 9.48 16.46
C LEU A 174 17.44 10.84 15.75
N LEU A 175 16.46 11.05 14.89
CA LEU A 175 16.17 12.32 14.24
C LEU A 175 14.83 12.89 14.69
N LYS A 176 14.73 14.23 14.67
CA LYS A 176 13.47 14.98 14.72
C LYS A 176 12.68 14.85 13.43
N THR A 177 11.41 15.30 13.43
CA THR A 177 10.57 15.32 12.21
C THR A 177 11.24 16.11 11.09
N SER A 178 11.71 17.32 11.40
CA SER A 178 12.40 18.22 10.47
C SER A 178 13.71 17.62 9.93
N GLU A 179 14.52 17.05 10.83
CA GLU A 179 15.81 16.43 10.50
C GLU A 179 15.63 15.17 9.64
N PHE A 180 14.57 14.38 9.86
CA PHE A 180 14.25 13.23 9.02
C PHE A 180 13.87 13.66 7.60
N GLY A 181 13.06 14.72 7.46
CA GLY A 181 12.76 15.30 6.15
C GLY A 181 14.02 15.80 5.43
N GLN A 182 14.94 16.45 6.15
CA GLN A 182 16.22 16.89 5.59
C GLN A 182 17.12 15.70 5.18
N ALA A 183 17.17 14.65 6.00
CA ALA A 183 17.91 13.43 5.69
C ALA A 183 17.39 12.73 4.42
N MET A 184 16.07 12.75 4.22
CA MET A 184 15.46 12.30 2.97
C MET A 184 15.92 13.17 1.80
N VAL A 185 15.83 14.50 1.90
CA VAL A 185 16.30 15.41 0.83
C VAL A 185 17.78 15.20 0.49
N GLU A 186 18.66 14.99 1.47
CA GLU A 186 20.07 14.63 1.25
C GLU A 186 20.24 13.33 0.45
N ASN A 187 19.31 12.38 0.64
CA ASN A 187 19.28 11.10 -0.05
C ASN A 187 18.55 11.16 -1.41
N MET A 188 17.91 12.27 -1.76
CA MET A 188 17.36 12.55 -3.08
C MET A 188 18.46 12.96 -4.08
N THR A 189 19.45 12.08 -4.25
CA THR A 189 20.39 12.17 -5.37
C THR A 189 19.74 11.49 -6.56
N ALA A 190 19.71 12.14 -7.74
CA ALA A 190 19.31 11.48 -8.98
C ALA A 190 20.09 10.17 -9.09
N SER A 191 19.40 9.04 -8.96
CA SER A 191 20.03 7.73 -8.98
C SER A 191 20.91 7.64 -10.23
N ASP A 192 22.17 7.28 -10.03
CA ASP A 192 23.03 6.83 -11.11
C ASP A 192 22.21 5.88 -11.98
N LYS A 193 22.07 6.20 -13.27
CA LYS A 193 21.43 5.36 -14.28
C LYS A 193 22.26 4.07 -14.40
N GLY A 194 22.07 3.14 -13.47
CA GLY A 194 22.85 1.93 -13.30
C GLY A 194 21.94 0.72 -13.23
N GLN A 195 21.79 0.07 -14.39
CA GLN A 195 21.27 -1.30 -14.56
C GLN A 195 19.83 -1.54 -14.12
N VAL A 196 18.90 -1.15 -14.99
CA VAL A 196 17.74 -2.01 -15.27
C VAL A 196 18.31 -3.33 -15.81
N THR A 197 18.52 -4.31 -14.94
CA THR A 197 18.60 -5.71 -15.40
C THR A 197 17.21 -6.05 -15.91
N SER A 198 17.12 -6.10 -17.23
CA SER A 198 16.01 -6.69 -17.95
C SER A 198 15.96 -8.17 -17.60
N ASP A 199 15.18 -8.54 -16.59
CA ASP A 199 14.64 -9.88 -16.51
C ASP A 199 13.12 -9.77 -16.60
N LYS A 200 12.64 -10.35 -17.69
CA LYS A 200 11.24 -10.45 -18.12
C LYS A 200 10.40 -11.25 -17.15
#